data_AF-A0A839JVP0-F1
#
_entry.id   AF-A0A839JVP0-F1
#
_cell.length_a   1.000
_cell.length_b   1.000
_cell.length_c   1.000
_cell.angle_alpha   90.00
_cell.angle_beta   90.00
_cell.angle_gamma   90.00
#
_symmetry.space_group_name_H-M   'P 1'
#
loop_
_entity.id
_entity.type
_entity.pdbx_description
1 polymer ?
#
loop_
_entity_poly.entity_id
_entity_poly.type
_entity_poly.pdbx_seq_one_letter_code
_entity_poly.pdbx_strand_id
1 'polypeptide(L)'
;MSRRKIKKQKQQQQIIKYESNNLSQEQMIEIQTEAYYRALKRIEDEKAKINEQKLEKRKYKWYEEVLFFFNIFLWPWKINKRFSISNRIYDSIPVLFVSGILRLVGGSMWLIGLVGIASEIYSVVIQKSINNIFSTSTLAFVLVLLGSIFILAGGEFEKETDSNKIYAYSASIIALVSCIVSIIALMGM
;
A
#
# COMPACT_ATOMS: atom_id res chain seq x y z
N MET A 1 -51.96 -1.76 -22.39
CA MET A 1 -50.91 -1.28 -23.33
C MET A 1 -51.53 -0.84 -24.64
N SER A 2 -51.22 0.37 -25.15
CA SER A 2 -51.82 0.95 -26.36
C SER A 2 -51.47 0.16 -27.63
N ARG A 3 -52.48 -0.14 -28.48
CA ARG A 3 -52.36 -0.89 -29.76
C ARG A 3 -51.25 -0.35 -30.69
N ARG A 4 -50.87 0.93 -30.55
CA ARG A 4 -49.78 1.58 -31.30
C ARG A 4 -48.38 1.05 -30.94
N LYS A 5 -48.13 0.65 -29.70
CA LYS A 5 -46.82 0.12 -29.26
C LYS A 5 -46.58 -1.31 -29.81
N ILE A 6 -47.63 -2.12 -29.86
CA ILE A 6 -47.59 -3.50 -30.37
C ILE A 6 -47.29 -3.51 -31.88
N LYS A 7 -47.85 -2.57 -32.66
CA LYS A 7 -47.62 -2.47 -34.11
C LYS A 7 -46.17 -2.06 -34.43
N LYS A 8 -45.57 -1.16 -33.64
CA LYS A 8 -44.16 -0.75 -33.79
C LYS A 8 -43.17 -1.86 -33.45
N GLN A 9 -43.42 -2.64 -32.40
CA GLN A 9 -42.58 -3.81 -32.07
C GLN A 9 -42.62 -4.88 -33.15
N LYS A 10 -43.80 -5.17 -33.73
CA LYS A 10 -43.93 -6.12 -34.84
C LYS A 10 -43.18 -5.66 -36.10
N GLN A 11 -43.20 -4.36 -36.41
CA GLN A 11 -42.43 -3.80 -37.52
C GLN A 11 -40.91 -3.87 -37.28
N GLN A 12 -40.43 -3.56 -36.07
CA GLN A 12 -39.01 -3.70 -35.72
C GLN A 12 -38.55 -5.16 -35.83
N GLN A 13 -39.35 -6.12 -35.36
CA GLN A 13 -39.05 -7.55 -35.48
C GLN A 13 -39.02 -8.04 -36.93
N GLN A 14 -39.86 -7.48 -37.82
CA GLN A 14 -39.86 -7.80 -39.24
C GLN A 14 -38.64 -7.24 -39.97
N ILE A 15 -38.21 -6.02 -39.62
CA ILE A 15 -37.01 -5.38 -40.19
C ILE A 15 -35.75 -6.19 -39.81
N ILE A 16 -35.62 -6.57 -38.54
CA ILE A 16 -34.50 -7.37 -38.04
C ILE A 16 -34.42 -8.75 -38.75
N LYS A 17 -35.58 -9.38 -39.02
CA LYS A 17 -35.67 -10.67 -39.74
C LYS A 17 -35.30 -10.58 -41.23
N TYR A 18 -35.58 -9.45 -41.88
CA TYR A 18 -35.25 -9.26 -43.29
C TYR A 18 -33.74 -8.98 -43.48
N GLU A 19 -33.16 -8.23 -42.55
CA GLU A 19 -31.74 -7.88 -42.56
C GLU A 19 -30.84 -9.10 -42.24
N SER A 20 -31.27 -9.99 -41.34
CA SER A 20 -30.53 -11.24 -41.04
C SER A 20 -30.44 -12.23 -42.19
N ASN A 21 -31.35 -12.16 -43.17
CA ASN A 21 -31.40 -13.10 -44.29
C ASN A 21 -30.43 -12.75 -45.43
N ASN A 22 -29.87 -11.52 -45.43
CA ASN A 22 -28.97 -11.03 -46.49
C ASN A 22 -27.52 -10.83 -46.01
N LEU A 23 -27.22 -11.09 -44.74
CA LEU A 23 -25.89 -10.95 -44.15
C LEU A 23 -25.15 -12.30 -44.18
N SER A 24 -23.94 -12.31 -44.72
CA SER A 24 -23.05 -13.48 -44.63
C SER A 24 -22.76 -13.80 -43.16
N GLN A 25 -22.55 -15.09 -42.85
CA GLN A 25 -22.24 -15.55 -41.49
C GLN A 25 -21.04 -14.80 -40.88
N GLU A 26 -20.05 -14.44 -41.71
CA GLU A 26 -18.89 -13.63 -41.29
C GLU A 26 -19.28 -12.21 -40.90
N GLN A 27 -20.16 -11.55 -41.66
CA GLN A 27 -20.64 -10.20 -41.34
C GLN A 27 -21.51 -10.19 -40.07
N MET A 28 -22.27 -11.26 -39.82
CA MET A 28 -22.99 -11.43 -38.55
C MET A 28 -22.05 -11.56 -37.35
N ILE A 29 -20.95 -12.29 -37.50
CA ILE A 29 -19.92 -12.42 -36.46
C ILE A 29 -19.23 -11.07 -36.23
N GLU A 30 -18.90 -10.34 -37.29
CA GLU A 30 -18.27 -9.02 -37.20
C GLU A 30 -19.19 -8.01 -36.48
N ILE A 31 -20.48 -7.97 -36.82
CA ILE A 31 -21.46 -7.10 -36.14
C ILE A 31 -21.61 -7.47 -34.66
N GLN A 32 -21.62 -8.76 -34.32
CA GLN A 32 -21.71 -9.20 -32.93
C GLN A 32 -20.45 -8.86 -32.13
N THR A 33 -19.27 -9.09 -32.71
CA THR A 33 -17.99 -8.76 -32.06
C THR A 33 -17.82 -7.26 -31.88
N GLU A 34 -18.22 -6.44 -32.86
CA GLU A 34 -18.19 -4.99 -32.77
C GLU A 34 -19.16 -4.47 -31.70
N ALA A 35 -20.38 -5.03 -31.65
CA ALA A 35 -21.35 -4.70 -30.60
C ALA A 35 -20.83 -5.06 -29.21
N TYR A 36 -20.19 -6.23 -29.07
CA TYR A 36 -19.59 -6.69 -27.83
C TYR A 36 -18.41 -5.80 -27.41
N TYR A 37 -17.56 -5.41 -28.35
CA TYR A 37 -16.44 -4.50 -28.11
C TYR A 37 -16.93 -3.10 -27.69
N ARG A 38 -17.95 -2.56 -28.35
CA ARG A 38 -18.56 -1.28 -27.96
C ARG A 38 -19.21 -1.35 -26.57
N ALA A 39 -19.84 -2.47 -26.22
CA ALA A 39 -20.42 -2.66 -24.90
C ALA A 39 -19.34 -2.72 -23.81
N LEU A 40 -18.28 -3.50 -24.04
CA LEU A 40 -17.12 -3.57 -23.14
C LEU A 40 -16.48 -2.20 -22.94
N LYS A 41 -16.25 -1.46 -24.02
CA LYS A 41 -15.68 -0.11 -23.96
C LYS A 41 -16.53 0.85 -23.13
N ARG A 42 -17.86 0.78 -23.25
CA ARG A 42 -18.77 1.59 -22.40
C ARG A 42 -18.71 1.20 -20.94
N ILE A 43 -18.61 -0.10 -20.63
CA ILE A 43 -18.45 -0.58 -19.25
C ILE A 43 -17.13 -0.10 -18.67
N GLU A 44 -16.06 -0.09 -19.48
CA GLU A 44 -14.74 0.40 -19.08
C GLU A 44 -14.73 1.93 -18.89
N ASP A 45 -15.36 2.68 -19.79
CA ASP A 45 -15.54 4.13 -19.67
C ASP A 45 -16.42 4.50 -18.45
N GLU A 46 -17.48 3.73 -18.15
CA GLU A 46 -18.31 3.90 -16.95
C GLU A 46 -17.52 3.57 -15.67
N LYS A 47 -16.73 2.49 -15.67
CA LYS A 47 -15.82 2.17 -14.57
C LYS A 47 -14.77 3.25 -14.37
N ALA A 48 -14.21 3.80 -15.45
CA ALA A 48 -13.27 4.91 -15.41
C ALA A 48 -13.91 6.16 -14.80
N LYS A 49 -15.12 6.55 -15.24
CA LYS A 49 -15.85 7.69 -14.67
C LYS A 49 -16.27 7.50 -13.22
N ILE A 50 -16.66 6.29 -12.82
CA ILE A 50 -16.96 5.95 -11.42
C ILE A 50 -15.68 6.01 -10.57
N ASN A 51 -14.55 5.56 -11.12
CA ASN A 51 -13.24 5.67 -10.47
C ASN A 51 -12.78 7.12 -10.35
N GLU A 52 -12.96 7.95 -11.39
CA GLU A 52 -12.68 9.39 -11.40
C GLU A 52 -13.58 10.15 -10.40
N GLN A 53 -14.89 9.87 -10.37
CA GLN A 53 -15.80 10.46 -9.38
C GLN A 53 -15.51 10.02 -7.94
N LYS A 54 -14.99 8.80 -7.74
CA LYS A 54 -14.48 8.35 -6.43
C LYS A 54 -13.16 9.04 -6.06
N LEU A 55 -12.29 9.31 -7.05
CA LEU A 55 -11.01 10.00 -6.88
C LEU A 55 -11.20 11.49 -6.52
N GLU A 56 -12.20 12.15 -7.10
CA GLU A 56 -12.44 13.59 -6.90
C GLU A 56 -13.00 13.97 -5.51
N LYS A 57 -13.49 13.01 -4.70
CA LYS A 57 -14.24 13.32 -3.46
C LYS A 57 -13.52 13.24 -2.12
N ARG A 58 -12.24 12.89 -2.02
CA ARG A 58 -11.48 13.13 -0.78
C ARG A 58 -10.04 13.50 -1.05
N LYS A 59 -9.68 14.75 -0.69
CA LYS A 59 -8.29 15.13 -0.40
C LYS A 59 -7.81 14.29 0.77
N TYR A 60 -7.20 13.18 0.44
CA TYR A 60 -6.68 12.19 1.37
C TYR A 60 -5.48 12.78 2.11
N LYS A 61 -5.47 12.70 3.43
CA LYS A 61 -4.37 13.19 4.28
C LYS A 61 -3.72 12.01 4.98
N TRP A 62 -2.39 11.97 4.97
CA TRP A 62 -1.55 10.92 5.56
C TRP A 62 -1.93 10.56 7.02
N TYR A 63 -2.44 11.53 7.78
CA TYR A 63 -2.91 11.28 9.14
C TYR A 63 -4.08 10.29 9.23
N GLU A 64 -4.95 10.17 8.22
CA GLU A 64 -6.10 9.26 8.28
C GLU A 64 -5.66 7.79 8.26
N GLU A 65 -4.56 7.47 7.57
CA GLU A 65 -4.00 6.13 7.54
C GLU A 65 -3.29 5.77 8.84
N VAL A 66 -2.52 6.71 9.39
CA VAL A 66 -1.87 6.53 10.70
C VAL A 66 -2.91 6.33 11.79
N LEU A 67 -4.00 7.12 11.78
CA LEU A 67 -5.10 6.97 12.73
C LEU A 67 -5.83 5.64 12.56
N PHE A 68 -6.00 5.17 11.32
CA PHE A 68 -6.62 3.88 11.02
C PHE A 68 -5.74 2.71 11.48
N PHE A 69 -4.43 2.77 11.24
CA PHE A 69 -3.46 1.78 11.71
C PHE A 69 -3.43 1.71 13.25
N PHE A 70 -3.34 2.87 13.93
CA PHE A 70 -3.40 2.93 15.39
C PHE A 70 -4.73 2.41 15.94
N ASN A 71 -5.84 2.73 15.28
CA ASN A 71 -7.16 2.26 15.70
C ASN A 71 -7.33 0.75 15.50
N ILE A 72 -6.73 0.16 14.46
CA ILE A 72 -6.66 -1.31 14.28
C ILE A 72 -5.79 -1.95 15.36
N PHE A 73 -4.63 -1.36 15.66
CA PHE A 73 -3.68 -1.90 16.62
C PHE A 73 -4.23 -1.86 18.06
N LEU A 74 -4.90 -0.76 18.45
CA LEU A 74 -5.44 -0.58 19.80
C LEU A 74 -6.88 -1.12 19.96
N TRP A 75 -7.68 -1.15 18.89
CA TRP A 75 -9.10 -1.52 18.95
C TRP A 75 -9.58 -2.30 17.71
N PRO A 76 -9.16 -3.57 17.54
CA PRO A 76 -9.54 -4.37 16.37
C PRO A 76 -11.05 -4.59 16.25
N TRP A 77 -11.78 -4.52 17.36
CA TRP A 77 -13.24 -4.75 17.43
C TRP A 77 -14.09 -3.53 17.06
N LYS A 78 -13.49 -2.34 16.90
CA LYS A 78 -14.20 -1.07 16.69
C LYS A 78 -13.76 -0.39 15.39
N ILE A 79 -13.58 -1.17 14.33
CA ILE A 79 -13.28 -0.64 12.99
C ILE A 79 -14.51 0.13 12.49
N ASN A 80 -14.44 1.45 12.61
CA ASN A 80 -15.51 2.37 12.30
C ASN A 80 -15.84 2.35 10.79
N LYS A 81 -17.11 2.15 10.42
CA LYS A 81 -17.63 2.19 9.03
C LYS A 81 -17.37 3.53 8.29
N ARG A 82 -16.81 4.55 8.94
CA ARG A 82 -16.47 5.86 8.34
C ARG A 82 -15.26 5.85 7.41
N PHE A 83 -14.37 4.86 7.53
CA PHE A 83 -13.26 4.70 6.61
C PHE A 83 -13.76 3.90 5.42
N SER A 84 -14.11 4.60 4.33
CA SER A 84 -14.42 3.94 3.06
C SER A 84 -13.13 3.32 2.54
N ILE A 85 -12.96 2.04 2.86
CA ILE A 85 -11.82 1.21 2.51
C ILE A 85 -11.75 1.13 0.98
N SER A 86 -10.90 1.96 0.38
CA SER A 86 -10.48 1.78 -1.00
C SER A 86 -9.34 0.77 -1.01
N ASN A 87 -9.20 -0.06 -2.06
CA ASN A 87 -8.12 -1.06 -2.16
C ASN A 87 -6.72 -0.45 -1.96
N ARG A 88 -6.56 0.85 -2.22
CA ARG A 88 -5.33 1.61 -2.00
C ARG A 88 -4.94 1.75 -0.52
N ILE A 89 -5.91 1.71 0.41
CA ILE A 89 -5.65 1.71 1.87
C ILE A 89 -5.05 0.37 2.30
N TYR A 90 -5.45 -0.73 1.68
CA TYR A 90 -4.86 -2.04 1.99
C TYR A 90 -3.42 -2.16 1.49
N ASP A 91 -3.11 -1.60 0.33
CA ASP A 91 -1.73 -1.54 -0.18
C ASP A 91 -0.85 -0.58 0.64
N SER A 92 -1.43 0.46 1.27
CA SER A 92 -0.67 1.40 2.12
C SER A 92 -0.45 0.91 3.56
N ILE A 93 -1.26 -0.02 4.07
CA ILE A 93 -1.05 -0.63 5.40
C ILE A 93 0.33 -1.30 5.55
N PRO A 94 0.79 -2.21 4.66
CA PRO A 94 2.11 -2.81 4.77
C PRO A 94 3.24 -1.78 4.60
N VAL A 95 3.04 -0.75 3.76
CA VAL A 95 3.99 0.36 3.62
C VAL A 95 4.18 1.11 4.94
N LEU A 96 3.08 1.46 5.60
CA LEU A 96 3.10 2.15 6.89
C LEU A 96 3.66 1.28 7.99
N PHE A 97 3.36 -0.01 7.98
CA PHE A 97 3.89 -0.95 8.95
C PHE A 97 5.41 -1.09 8.83
N VAL A 98 5.91 -1.35 7.61
CA VAL A 98 7.34 -1.51 7.34
C VAL A 98 8.11 -0.21 7.58
N SER A 99 7.64 0.91 7.04
CA SER A 99 8.29 2.22 7.25
C SER A 99 8.28 2.61 8.74
N GLY A 100 7.20 2.28 9.46
CA GLY A 100 7.10 2.42 10.91
C GLY A 100 8.18 1.61 11.65
N ILE A 101 8.33 0.32 11.35
CA ILE A 101 9.37 -0.53 11.96
C ILE A 101 10.77 0.00 11.65
N LEU A 102 11.06 0.34 10.38
CA LEU A 102 12.37 0.86 9.99
C LEU A 102 12.71 2.17 10.73
N ARG A 103 11.75 3.08 10.86
CA ARG A 103 11.96 4.33 11.61
C ARG A 103 12.09 4.10 13.11
N LEU A 104 11.35 3.18 13.70
CA LEU A 104 11.48 2.85 15.12
C LEU A 104 12.83 2.21 15.44
N VAL A 105 13.22 1.18 14.67
CA VAL A 105 14.51 0.50 14.83
C VAL A 105 15.65 1.47 14.55
N GLY A 106 15.62 2.17 13.42
CA GLY A 106 16.63 3.16 13.05
C GLY A 106 16.74 4.30 14.05
N GLY A 107 15.60 4.82 14.53
CA GLY A 107 15.53 5.86 15.56
C GLY A 107 16.10 5.41 16.89
N SER A 108 15.80 4.19 17.33
CA SER A 108 16.37 3.62 18.56
C SER A 108 17.89 3.47 18.47
N MET A 109 18.40 2.93 17.36
CA MET A 109 19.85 2.81 17.10
C MET A 109 20.54 4.17 17.06
N TRP A 110 19.92 5.15 16.41
CA TRP A 110 20.45 6.51 16.31
C TRP A 110 20.55 7.18 17.69
N LEU A 111 19.51 7.07 18.52
CA LEU A 111 19.51 7.60 19.89
C LEU A 111 20.56 6.93 20.77
N ILE A 112 20.67 5.59 20.73
CA ILE A 112 21.68 4.84 21.48
C ILE A 112 23.09 5.28 21.05
N GLY A 113 23.32 5.42 19.74
CA GLY A 113 24.58 5.90 19.20
C GLY A 113 24.95 7.31 19.69
N LEU A 114 23.98 8.24 19.72
CA LEU A 114 24.21 9.59 20.25
C LEU A 114 24.52 9.60 21.75
N VAL A 115 23.79 8.81 22.55
CA VAL A 115 24.05 8.66 23.98
C VAL A 115 25.44 8.07 24.20
N GLY A 116 25.84 7.08 23.40
CA GLY A 116 27.19 6.52 23.39
C GLY A 116 28.24 7.60 23.19
N ILE A 117 28.14 8.38 22.11
CA ILE A 117 29.08 9.48 21.82
C ILE A 117 29.13 10.51 22.97
N ALA A 118 27.97 10.92 23.49
CA ALA A 118 27.91 11.89 24.59
C ALA A 118 28.57 11.36 25.88
N SER A 119 28.35 10.08 26.19
CA SER A 119 28.96 9.43 27.37
C SER A 119 30.48 9.34 27.26
N GLU A 120 31.00 9.11 26.05
CA GLU A 120 32.44 9.08 25.80
C GLU A 120 33.06 10.46 25.99
N ILE A 121 32.47 11.50 25.38
CA ILE A 121 32.94 12.88 25.55
C ILE A 121 32.98 13.26 27.04
N TYR A 122 31.95 12.89 27.80
CA TYR A 122 31.91 13.13 29.24
C TYR A 122 33.05 12.41 29.98
N SER A 123 33.28 11.12 29.69
CA SER A 123 34.33 10.32 30.32
C SER A 123 35.75 10.84 30.02
N VAL A 124 35.98 11.36 28.81
CA VAL A 124 37.26 11.94 28.41
C VAL A 124 37.51 13.27 29.11
N VAL A 125 36.50 14.14 29.16
CA VAL A 125 36.62 15.50 29.71
C VAL A 125 36.73 15.49 31.24
N ILE A 126 35.93 14.66 31.93
CA ILE A 126 35.86 14.66 33.40
C ILE A 126 36.76 13.61 34.03
N GLN A 127 36.68 12.36 33.57
CA GLN A 127 37.40 11.24 34.19
C GLN A 127 38.82 11.08 33.66
N LYS A 128 39.20 11.72 32.53
CA LYS A 128 40.48 11.52 31.82
C LYS A 128 40.80 10.04 31.56
N SER A 129 39.78 9.20 31.48
CA SER A 129 39.94 7.76 31.23
C SER A 129 39.95 7.53 29.72
N ILE A 130 41.01 6.89 29.24
CA ILE A 130 41.26 6.67 27.80
C ILE A 130 41.04 5.21 27.39
N ASN A 131 40.64 4.35 28.33
CA ASN A 131 40.53 2.92 28.09
C ASN A 131 39.34 2.63 27.15
N ASN A 132 39.62 1.87 26.09
CA ASN A 132 38.66 1.39 25.09
C ASN A 132 37.90 2.42 24.24
N ILE A 133 38.23 3.73 24.32
CA ILE A 133 37.59 4.80 23.51
C ILE A 133 37.48 4.41 22.05
N PHE A 134 38.54 3.86 21.45
CA PHE A 134 38.54 3.57 20.02
C PHE A 134 37.47 2.55 19.63
N SER A 135 37.24 1.54 20.47
CA SER A 135 36.29 0.46 20.20
C SER A 135 34.83 0.90 20.39
N THR A 136 34.55 1.58 21.51
CA THR A 136 33.20 2.06 21.83
C THR A 136 32.80 3.23 20.93
N SER A 137 33.75 4.07 20.53
CA SER A 137 33.48 5.24 19.68
C SER A 137 33.17 4.82 18.26
N THR A 138 33.93 3.85 17.74
CA THR A 138 33.67 3.24 16.44
C THR A 138 32.28 2.58 16.44
N LEU A 139 31.92 1.85 17.50
CA LEU A 139 30.61 1.22 17.62
C LEU A 139 29.48 2.27 17.66
N ALA A 140 29.63 3.33 18.46
CA ALA A 140 28.64 4.39 18.58
C ALA A 140 28.44 5.13 17.24
N PHE A 141 29.53 5.40 16.51
CA PHE A 141 29.48 6.00 15.19
C PHE A 141 28.79 5.11 14.16
N VAL A 142 29.10 3.81 14.16
CA VAL A 142 28.42 2.82 13.29
C VAL A 142 26.92 2.76 13.59
N LEU A 143 26.53 2.79 14.87
CA LEU A 143 25.11 2.80 15.28
C LEU A 143 24.38 4.05 14.78
N VAL A 144 25.00 5.23 14.88
CA VAL A 144 24.44 6.48 14.34
C VAL A 144 24.28 6.42 12.82
N LEU A 145 25.31 5.95 12.10
CA LEU A 145 25.27 5.83 10.65
C LEU A 145 24.18 4.86 10.19
N LEU A 146 24.16 3.64 10.75
CA LEU A 146 23.16 2.64 10.40
C LEU A 146 21.76 3.11 10.80
N GLY A 147 21.60 3.70 11.99
CA GLY A 147 20.32 4.27 12.42
C GLY A 147 19.79 5.33 11.44
N SER A 148 20.67 6.19 10.95
CA SER A 148 20.34 7.21 9.94
C SER A 148 19.91 6.58 8.61
N ILE A 149 20.63 5.54 8.16
CA ILE A 149 20.29 4.81 6.93
C ILE A 149 18.91 4.17 7.06
N PHE A 150 18.59 3.55 8.19
CA PHE A 150 17.28 2.93 8.42
C PHE A 150 16.14 3.96 8.44
N ILE A 151 16.35 5.12 9.07
CA ILE A 151 15.37 6.21 9.06
C ILE A 151 15.11 6.70 7.63
N LEU A 152 16.17 6.90 6.85
CA LEU A 152 16.10 7.36 5.47
C LEU A 152 15.42 6.31 4.57
N ALA A 153 15.81 5.04 4.72
CA ALA A 153 15.20 3.92 4.01
C ALA A 153 13.70 3.80 4.32
N GLY A 154 13.29 4.00 5.58
CA GLY A 154 11.87 4.04 5.95
C GLY A 154 11.12 5.19 5.27
N GLY A 155 11.77 6.35 5.08
CA GLY A 155 11.18 7.48 4.35
C GLY A 155 11.10 7.32 2.84
N GLU A 156 12.06 6.64 2.21
CA GLU A 156 11.98 6.30 0.79
C GLU A 156 10.97 5.17 0.54
N PHE A 157 10.91 4.17 1.42
CA PHE A 157 9.92 3.08 1.33
C PHE A 157 8.48 3.59 1.41
N GLU A 158 8.24 4.67 2.16
CA GLU A 158 6.94 5.32 2.27
C GLU A 158 6.44 5.91 0.92
N LYS A 159 7.35 6.24 0.02
CA LYS A 159 7.05 6.80 -1.31
C LYS A 159 6.87 5.73 -2.39
N GLU A 160 7.19 4.47 -2.09
CA GLU A 160 7.06 3.38 -3.04
C GLU A 160 5.57 3.14 -3.32
N THR A 161 5.20 3.04 -4.60
CA THR A 161 3.81 2.83 -5.04
C THR A 161 3.60 1.51 -5.79
N ASP A 162 4.68 0.75 -6.00
CA ASP A 162 4.64 -0.56 -6.67
C ASP A 162 4.23 -1.65 -5.67
N SER A 163 2.95 -2.04 -5.72
CA SER A 163 2.37 -3.03 -4.80
C SER A 163 3.17 -4.33 -4.75
N ASN A 164 3.70 -4.84 -5.88
CA ASN A 164 4.41 -6.13 -5.89
C ASN A 164 5.71 -6.07 -5.07
N LYS A 165 6.45 -4.96 -5.17
CA LYS A 165 7.68 -4.75 -4.37
C LYS A 165 7.36 -4.54 -2.90
N ILE A 166 6.31 -3.77 -2.59
CA ILE A 166 5.86 -3.51 -1.22
C ILE A 166 5.52 -4.82 -0.51
N TYR A 167 4.77 -5.72 -1.17
CA TYR A 167 4.41 -7.02 -0.60
C TYR A 167 5.63 -7.93 -0.41
N ALA A 168 6.56 -7.98 -1.37
CA ALA A 168 7.78 -8.78 -1.25
C ALA A 168 8.68 -8.30 -0.09
N TYR A 169 8.85 -6.98 0.04
CA TYR A 169 9.70 -6.39 1.07
C TYR A 169 9.07 -6.51 2.46
N SER A 170 7.77 -6.26 2.58
CA SER A 170 7.03 -6.43 3.84
C SER A 170 7.03 -7.89 4.32
N ALA A 171 6.84 -8.86 3.42
CA ALA A 171 6.95 -10.27 3.74
C ALA A 171 8.35 -10.63 4.27
N SER A 172 9.40 -10.09 3.65
CA SER A 172 10.80 -10.32 4.07
C SER A 172 11.09 -9.77 5.46
N ILE A 173 10.57 -8.58 5.79
CA ILE A 173 10.72 -7.97 7.12
C ILE A 173 9.94 -8.74 8.18
N ILE A 174 8.70 -9.15 7.88
CA ILE A 174 7.88 -9.96 8.78
C ILE A 174 8.58 -11.30 9.06
N ALA A 175 9.16 -11.93 8.04
CA ALA A 175 9.93 -13.16 8.20
C ALA A 175 11.17 -12.95 9.09
N LEU A 176 11.88 -11.84 8.93
CA LEU A 176 13.02 -11.47 9.79
C LEU A 176 12.60 -11.30 11.25
N VAL A 177 11.51 -10.56 11.50
CA VAL A 177 10.97 -10.36 12.85
C VAL A 177 10.55 -11.70 13.46
N SER A 178 9.86 -12.55 12.69
CA SER A 178 9.46 -13.89 13.12
C SER A 178 10.67 -14.77 13.48
N CYS A 179 11.74 -14.69 12.70
CA CYS A 179 12.99 -15.40 12.97
C CYS A 179 13.63 -14.92 14.28
N ILE A 180 13.70 -13.61 14.51
CA ILE A 180 14.24 -13.02 15.76
C ILE A 180 13.43 -13.48 16.97
N VAL A 181 12.09 -13.43 16.90
CA VAL A 181 11.21 -13.90 17.98
C VAL A 181 11.42 -15.38 18.25
N SER A 182 11.59 -16.19 17.20
CA SER A 182 11.86 -17.62 17.33
C SER A 182 13.21 -17.89 18.02
N ILE A 183 14.25 -17.13 17.70
CA ILE A 183 15.57 -17.22 18.36
C ILE A 183 15.45 -16.85 19.83
N ILE A 184 14.74 -15.76 20.16
CA ILE A 184 14.52 -15.32 21.55
C ILE A 184 13.79 -16.41 22.35
N ALA A 185 12.72 -16.98 21.78
CA ALA A 185 11.96 -18.06 22.41
C ALA A 185 12.82 -19.32 22.61
N LEU A 186 13.72 -19.63 21.67
CA LEU A 186 14.63 -20.77 21.76
C LEU A 186 15.75 -20.54 22.78
N MET A 187 16.18 -19.28 22.98
CA MET A 187 17.12 -18.89 24.04
C MET A 187 16.51 -18.92 25.45
N GLY A 188 15.20 -19.15 25.57
CA GLY A 188 14.52 -19.29 26.86
C GLY A 188 14.44 -17.99 27.68
N MET A 189 14.51 -16.83 27.01
CA MET A 189 14.19 -15.53 27.61
C MET A 189 12.68 -15.27 27.62
#